data_AF-A0AAU7C611-F1
#
_entry.id   AF-A0AAU7C611-F1
#
_cell.length_a   1.000
_cell.length_b   1.000
_cell.length_c   1.000
_cell.angle_alpha   90.00
_cell.angle_beta   90.00
_cell.angle_gamma   90.00
#
_symmetry.space_group_name_H-M   'P 1'
#
loop_
_entity.id
_entity.type
_entity.pdbx_description
1 polymer ?
#
loop_
_entity_poly.entity_id
_entity_poly.type
_entity_poly.pdbx_seq_one_letter_code
_entity_poly.pdbx_strand_id
1 'polypeptide(L)' 'MTENKYTMRDVYQRVYADIGIVPVHAMWLDGKTFTEHEFEEKVQELEQVLLKIFEDVDKEIEQKGDEDA' A
#
# COMPACT_ATOMS: atom_id res chain seq x y z
N MET A 1 -25.18 5.51 17.67
CA MET A 1 -23.88 5.94 17.11
C MET A 1 -23.52 4.89 16.08
N THR A 2 -23.53 5.26 14.80
CA THR A 2 -23.04 4.39 13.72
C THR A 2 -21.53 4.35 13.87
N GLU A 3 -20.95 3.19 14.20
CA GLU A 3 -19.50 3.01 14.12
C GLU A 3 -19.06 3.40 12.71
N ASN A 4 -18.12 4.35 12.63
CA ASN A 4 -17.50 4.69 11.35
C ASN A 4 -16.74 3.45 10.88
N LYS A 5 -17.24 2.86 9.80
CA LYS A 5 -16.70 1.65 9.19
C LYS A 5 -15.82 2.06 8.02
N TYR A 6 -14.53 1.75 8.10
CA TYR A 6 -13.57 2.01 7.02
C TYR A 6 -13.65 0.92 5.95
N THR A 7 -13.16 1.22 4.76
CA THR A 7 -13.14 0.32 3.61
C THR A 7 -11.73 0.20 3.04
N MET A 8 -11.51 -0.77 2.14
CA MET A 8 -10.21 -0.87 1.44
C MET A 8 -9.90 0.37 0.60
N ARG A 9 -10.94 1.08 0.12
CA ARG A 9 -10.76 2.37 -0.54
C ARG A 9 -10.11 3.38 0.40
N ASP A 10 -10.56 3.45 1.65
CA ASP A 10 -10.00 4.37 2.64
C ASP A 10 -8.54 4.01 2.95
N VAL A 11 -8.23 2.72 3.05
CA VAL A 11 -6.84 2.23 3.23
C VAL A 11 -5.97 2.70 2.06
N TYR A 12 -6.40 2.51 0.81
CA TYR A 12 -5.63 2.93 -0.37
C TYR A 12 -5.45 4.45 -0.45
N GLN A 13 -6.49 5.22 -0.10
CA GLN A 13 -6.38 6.68 -0.07
C GLN A 13 -5.38 7.14 0.98
N ARG A 14 -5.37 6.49 2.15
CA ARG A 14 -4.44 6.81 3.22
C ARG A 14 -3.00 6.47 2.86
N VAL A 15 -2.75 5.26 2.39
CA VAL A 15 -1.42 4.84 1.92
C VAL A 15 -0.92 5.74 0.79
N TYR A 16 -1.78 6.10 -0.16
CA TYR A 16 -1.39 7.06 -1.21
C TYR A 16 -1.01 8.43 -0.64
N ALA A 17 -1.75 8.93 0.35
CA ALA A 17 -1.41 10.21 1.00
C ALA A 17 -0.08 10.13 1.76
N ASP A 18 0.22 8.98 2.37
CA ASP A 18 1.38 8.81 3.24
C ASP A 18 2.67 8.52 2.45
N ILE A 19 2.63 7.70 1.40
CA ILE A 19 3.83 7.30 0.63
C ILE A 19 3.78 7.60 -0.88
N GLY A 20 2.70 8.17 -1.40
CA GLY A 20 2.58 8.58 -2.81
C GLY A 20 2.43 7.42 -3.81
N ILE A 21 2.28 6.17 -3.33
CA ILE A 21 2.22 4.96 -4.16
C ILE A 21 0.77 4.47 -4.26
N VAL A 22 0.30 4.22 -5.49
CA VAL A 22 -1.06 3.71 -5.76
C VAL A 22 -0.99 2.21 -6.08
N PRO A 23 -1.58 1.34 -5.24
CA PRO A 23 -1.68 -0.09 -5.55
C PRO A 23 -2.81 -0.37 -6.56
N VAL A 24 -2.52 -0.21 -7.86
CA VAL A 24 -3.51 -0.30 -8.96
C VAL A 24 -4.19 -1.68 -9.06
N HIS A 25 -3.48 -2.77 -8.73
CA HIS A 25 -4.04 -4.13 -8.76
C HIS A 25 -4.88 -4.48 -7.53
N ALA A 26 -4.81 -3.68 -6.46
CA ALA A 26 -5.53 -3.93 -5.22
C ALA A 26 -6.93 -3.31 -5.23
N MET A 27 -7.27 -2.45 -6.21
CA MET A 27 -8.54 -1.74 -6.33
C MET A 27 -9.80 -2.64 -6.45
N TRP A 28 -9.69 -3.97 -6.41
CA TRP A 28 -10.80 -4.88 -6.73
C TRP A 28 -11.32 -5.80 -5.61
N LEU A 29 -11.01 -5.55 -4.34
CA LEU A 29 -11.56 -6.32 -3.21
C LEU A 29 -12.09 -5.35 -2.16
N ASP A 30 -13.23 -5.51 -1.50
CA ASP A 30 -14.46 -6.31 -1.57
C ASP A 30 -15.44 -5.53 -0.66
N GLY A 31 -16.72 -5.88 -0.51
CA GLY A 31 -17.68 -5.18 0.37
C GLY A 31 -17.36 -5.21 1.88
N LYS A 32 -16.12 -5.58 2.25
CA LYS A 32 -15.61 -5.70 3.60
C LYS A 32 -15.35 -4.33 4.22
N THR A 33 -15.86 -4.17 5.43
CA THR A 33 -15.62 -3.00 6.27
C THR A 33 -14.68 -3.35 7.41
N PHE A 34 -13.90 -2.37 7.85
CA PHE A 34 -12.95 -2.47 8.96
C PHE A 34 -13.40 -1.59 10.13
N THR A 35 -13.05 -2.03 11.34
CA THR A 35 -12.95 -1.17 12.51
C THR A 35 -11.77 -0.20 12.35
N GLU A 36 -11.69 0.81 13.20
CA GLU A 36 -10.55 1.76 13.22
C GLU A 36 -9.22 1.05 13.45
N HIS A 37 -9.18 0.07 14.37
CA HIS A 37 -7.95 -0.68 14.63
C HIS A 37 -7.49 -1.51 13.43
N GLU A 38 -8.42 -2.26 12.82
CA GLU A 38 -8.11 -3.06 11.62
C GLU A 38 -7.71 -2.17 10.43
N PHE A 39 -8.27 -0.97 10.33
CA PHE A 39 -7.89 0.00 9.32
C PHE A 39 -6.43 0.43 9.47
N GLU A 40 -6.02 0.84 10.66
CA GLU A 40 -4.63 1.27 10.94
C GLU A 40 -3.64 0.12 10.68
N GLU A 41 -3.97 -1.11 11.11
CA GLU A 41 -3.14 -2.28 10.81
C GLU A 41 -3.00 -2.51 9.30
N LYS A 42 -4.09 -2.37 8.54
CA LYS A 42 -4.08 -2.56 7.09
C LYS A 42 -3.31 -1.47 6.35
N VAL A 43 -3.37 -0.23 6.83
CA VAL A 43 -2.56 0.88 6.31
C VAL A 43 -1.08 0.56 6.50
N GLN A 44 -0.67 0.22 7.73
CA GLN A 44 0.74 -0.10 8.02
C GLN A 44 1.27 -1.30 7.24
N GLU A 45 0.51 -2.39 7.19
CA GLU A 45 0.88 -3.58 6.41
C GLU A 45 1.10 -3.23 4.93
N LEU A 46 0.18 -2.46 4.34
CA LEU A 46 0.24 -2.13 2.93
C LEU A 46 1.38 -1.15 2.61
N GLU A 47 1.63 -0.17 3.48
CA GLU A 47 2.79 0.73 3.36
C GLU A 47 4.11 -0.06 3.35
N GLN A 48 4.29 -0.96 4.31
CA GLN A 48 5.50 -1.77 4.40
C GLN A 48 5.71 -2.65 3.17
N VAL A 49 4.64 -3.27 2.66
CA VAL A 49 4.71 -4.09 1.45
C VAL A 49 5.10 -3.24 0.24
N LEU A 50 4.48 -2.08 0.06
CA LEU A 50 4.76 -1.23 -1.10
C LEU A 50 6.18 -0.65 -1.05
N LEU A 51 6.62 -0.13 0.10
CA LEU A 51 7.98 0.38 0.25
C LEU A 51 9.02 -0.69 -0.06
N LYS A 52 8.83 -1.92 0.43
CA LYS A 52 9.73 -3.04 0.16
C LYS A 52 9.79 -3.40 -1.33
N ILE A 53 8.64 -3.41 -2.02
CA ILE A 53 8.60 -3.65 -3.46
C ILE A 53 9.41 -2.58 -4.21
N PHE A 54 9.28 -1.31 -3.82
CA PHE A 54 10.04 -0.22 -4.44
C PHE A 54 11.55 -0.35 -4.17
N GLU A 55 11.96 -0.64 -2.93
CA GLU A 55 13.38 -0.89 -2.62
C GLU A 55 13.98 -2.04 -3.43
N ASP A 56 13.21 -3.12 -3.64
CA ASP A 56 13.67 -4.26 -4.41
C ASP A 56 13.76 -3.93 -5.91
N VAL A 57 12.81 -3.14 -6.45
CA VAL A 57 12.87 -2.62 -7.83
C VAL A 57 14.06 -1.68 -8.03
N ASP A 58 14.32 -0.77 -7.09
CA ASP A 58 15.47 0.15 -7.16
C ASP A 58 16.80 -0.62 -7.19
N LYS A 59 16.95 -1.64 -6.34
CA LYS A 59 18.14 -2.52 -6.35
C LYS A 59 18.32 -3.27 -7.66
N GLU A 60 17.23 -3.73 -8.29
CA GLU A 60 17.30 -4.40 -9.60
C GLU A 60 17.72 -3.43 -10.71
N ILE A 61 17.30 -2.17 -10.64
CA ILE A 61 17.69 -1.14 -11.60
C ILE A 61 19.18 -0.79 -11.43
N GLU A 62 19.66 -0.62 -10.20
CA GLU A 62 21.07 -0.35 -9.91
C GLU A 62 21.98 -1.49 -10.40
N GLN A 63 21.60 -2.75 -10.16
CA GLN A 63 22.38 -3.91 -10.62
C GLN A 63 22.47 -4.01 -12.14
N LYS A 64 21.40 -3.68 -12.87
CA LYS A 64 21.43 -3.68 -14.34
C LYS A 64 22.24 -2.53 -14.93
N GLY A 65 22.36 -1.40 -14.22
CA GLY A 65 23.18 -0.27 -14.66
C GLY A 65 24.69 -0.54 -14.62
N ASP A 66 25.15 -1.40 -13.71
CA ASP A 66 26.56 -1.79 -13.57
C ASP A 66 26.97 -2.93 -14.52
N GLU A 67 26.04 -3.75 -15.01
CA GLU A 67 26.33 -4.84 -15.96
C GLU A 67 26.50 -4.37 -17.42
N ASP A 68 26.00 -3.17 -17.75
CA ASP A 68 26.11 -2.56 -19.09
C ASP A 68 27.21 -1.46 -19.18
N ALA A 69 28.09 -1.34 -18.17
CA ALA A 69 29.17 -0.34 -18.08
C ALA A 69 30.58 -0.89 -18.40
#